data_AF-A0A1Y6IVS6-F1
#
_entry.id   AF-A0A1Y6IVS6-F1
#
_cell.length_a   1.000
_cell.length_b   1.000
_cell.length_c   1.000
_cell.angle_alpha   90.00
_cell.angle_beta   90.00
_cell.angle_gamma   90.00
#
_symmetry.space_group_name_H-M   'P 1'
#
loop_
_entity.id
_entity.type
_entity.pdbx_description
1 polymer ?
#
loop_
_entity_poly.entity_id
_entity_poly.type
_entity_poly.pdbx_seq_one_letter_code
_entity_poly.pdbx_strand_id
1 'polypeptide(L)'
;MKVNAYNNTFVSNKEDLFGMVDNVYSGCARSRIGNTLKTRIHQLETEYPEYSHLNMAGKISCEKYKTIIKNNPMQLSAEDLYIESLALSIFSNYADFWCEYEIYQIKNQYKNYYYYFDDFQLTYNENDYHSQLIDNIQQINRVYLTMYETFPVRLADAVLLSNLHAFVKGKKWYEMLYALELSTRGTHFIMSVPVKKKGWR
;
A
#
# COMPACT_ATOMS: atom_id res chain seq x y z
N MET A 1 -30.83 19.71 6.35
CA MET A 1 -30.83 18.38 5.70
C MET A 1 -29.68 18.35 4.70
N LYS A 2 -28.57 17.68 5.02
CA LYS A 2 -27.53 17.39 4.01
C LYS A 2 -28.00 16.16 3.24
N VAL A 3 -28.33 16.35 1.97
CA VAL A 3 -28.67 15.28 1.04
C VAL A 3 -27.42 14.41 0.87
N ASN A 4 -27.53 13.10 1.12
CA ASN A 4 -26.47 12.11 0.95
C ASN A 4 -25.96 12.15 -0.51
N ALA A 5 -24.73 12.60 -0.70
CA ALA A 5 -24.06 12.69 -2.00
C ALA A 5 -23.40 11.36 -2.44
N TYR A 6 -23.82 10.21 -1.88
CA TYR A 6 -23.22 8.90 -2.18
C TYR A 6 -23.92 8.16 -3.33
N ASN A 7 -25.00 8.73 -3.88
CA ASN A 7 -25.75 8.11 -4.97
C ASN A 7 -25.27 8.68 -6.32
N ASN A 8 -24.21 8.09 -6.90
CA ASN A 8 -24.06 7.89 -8.37
C ASN A 8 -22.67 7.46 -8.85
N THR A 9 -21.70 7.20 -7.98
CA THR A 9 -20.41 6.62 -8.44
C THR A 9 -20.53 5.10 -8.50
N PHE A 10 -20.72 4.55 -9.69
CA PHE A 10 -20.66 3.11 -9.91
C PHE A 10 -19.21 2.66 -9.72
N VAL A 11 -18.91 1.94 -8.64
CA VAL A 11 -17.59 1.38 -8.38
C VAL A 11 -17.57 -0.03 -8.96
N SER A 12 -16.88 -0.18 -10.10
CA SER A 12 -16.83 -1.43 -10.86
C SER A 12 -15.49 -2.14 -10.80
N ASN A 13 -14.44 -1.37 -10.49
CA ASN A 13 -13.04 -1.80 -10.51
C ASN A 13 -12.24 -1.09 -9.40
N LYS A 14 -10.94 -1.42 -9.30
CA LYS A 14 -10.05 -0.89 -8.26
C LYS A 14 -9.84 0.61 -8.39
N GLU A 15 -9.70 1.09 -9.62
CA GLU A 15 -9.42 2.49 -9.96
C GLU A 15 -10.58 3.41 -9.56
N ASP A 16 -11.82 2.97 -9.81
CA ASP A 16 -13.03 3.68 -9.39
C ASP A 16 -13.07 3.80 -7.85
N LEU A 17 -12.73 2.72 -7.13
CA LEU A 17 -12.67 2.73 -5.67
C LEU A 17 -11.59 3.68 -5.17
N PHE A 18 -10.39 3.66 -5.76
CA PHE A 18 -9.32 4.56 -5.34
C PHE A 18 -9.66 6.03 -5.55
N GLY A 19 -10.26 6.37 -6.70
CA GLY A 19 -10.78 7.72 -6.93
C GLY A 19 -11.87 8.11 -5.93
N MET A 20 -12.73 7.17 -5.54
CA MET A 20 -13.72 7.40 -4.49
C MET A 20 -13.07 7.67 -3.12
N VAL A 21 -12.07 6.88 -2.75
CA VAL A 21 -11.30 7.07 -1.51
C VAL A 21 -10.65 8.45 -1.49
N ASP A 22 -10.03 8.88 -2.59
CA ASP A 22 -9.44 10.22 -2.71
C ASP A 22 -10.46 11.33 -2.44
N ASN A 23 -11.67 11.20 -3.01
CA ASN A 23 -12.75 12.16 -2.84
C ASN A 23 -13.31 12.16 -1.40
N VAL A 24 -13.66 10.98 -0.88
CA VAL A 24 -14.36 10.84 0.42
C VAL A 24 -13.42 11.15 1.59
N TYR A 25 -12.16 10.73 1.50
CA TYR A 25 -11.20 10.91 2.58
C TYR A 25 -10.35 12.18 2.46
N SER A 26 -10.33 12.87 1.31
CA SER A 26 -9.81 14.24 1.17
C SER A 26 -8.47 14.50 1.91
N GLY A 27 -7.45 13.68 1.61
CA GLY A 27 -6.10 13.83 2.18
C GLY A 27 -5.85 13.14 3.54
N CYS A 28 -6.87 12.60 4.20
CA CYS A 28 -6.71 11.76 5.40
C CYS A 28 -6.90 10.26 5.13
N ALA A 29 -6.78 9.83 3.88
CA ALA A 29 -7.07 8.46 3.47
C ALA A 29 -6.26 7.41 4.25
N ARG A 30 -4.95 7.58 4.35
CA ARG A 30 -4.07 6.64 5.07
C ARG A 30 -4.51 6.44 6.53
N SER A 31 -4.78 7.53 7.26
CA SER A 31 -5.17 7.43 8.67
C SER A 31 -6.56 6.83 8.83
N ARG A 32 -7.52 7.16 7.95
CA ARG A 32 -8.86 6.57 7.98
C ARG A 32 -8.85 5.08 7.68
N ILE A 33 -8.18 4.65 6.61
CA ILE A 33 -8.03 3.22 6.26
C ILE A 33 -7.37 2.47 7.42
N GLY A 34 -6.25 3.00 7.94
CA GLY A 34 -5.55 2.37 9.06
C GLY A 34 -6.40 2.27 10.32
N ASN A 35 -7.18 3.30 10.64
CA ASN A 35 -8.10 3.32 11.78
C ASN A 35 -9.25 2.33 11.62
N THR A 36 -9.80 2.18 10.41
CA THR A 36 -10.83 1.18 10.12
C THR A 36 -10.31 -0.23 10.42
N LEU A 37 -9.15 -0.60 9.86
CA LEU A 37 -8.56 -1.91 10.11
C LEU A 37 -8.22 -2.12 11.59
N LYS A 38 -7.66 -1.10 12.24
CA LYS A 38 -7.29 -1.16 13.67
C LYS A 38 -8.52 -1.39 14.54
N THR A 39 -9.63 -0.73 14.21
CA THR A 39 -10.90 -0.91 14.90
C THR A 39 -11.41 -2.34 14.73
N ARG A 40 -11.40 -2.89 13.51
CA ARG A 40 -11.81 -4.28 13.26
C ARG A 40 -10.96 -5.30 14.02
N ILE A 41 -9.64 -5.09 14.05
CA ILE A 41 -8.72 -5.95 14.80
C ILE A 41 -9.01 -5.86 16.31
N HIS A 42 -9.23 -4.65 16.84
CA HIS A 42 -9.55 -4.48 18.25
C HIS A 42 -10.89 -5.12 18.63
N GLN A 43 -11.91 -5.05 17.76
CA GLN A 43 -13.18 -5.76 17.97
C GLN A 43 -12.97 -7.27 18.03
N LEU A 44 -12.18 -7.84 17.11
CA LEU A 44 -11.84 -9.26 17.13
C LEU A 44 -11.18 -9.65 18.45
N GLU A 45 -10.20 -8.88 18.92
CA GLU A 45 -9.48 -9.17 20.17
C GLU A 45 -10.35 -9.02 21.41
N THR A 46 -11.37 -8.14 21.35
CA THR A 46 -12.30 -7.93 22.46
C THR A 46 -13.35 -9.04 22.53
N GLU A 47 -13.92 -9.43 21.38
CA GLU A 47 -14.94 -10.48 21.30
C GLU A 47 -14.36 -11.89 21.36
N TYR A 48 -13.12 -12.08 20.88
CA TYR A 48 -12.42 -13.36 20.82
C TYR A 48 -10.95 -13.21 21.27
N PRO A 49 -10.69 -13.07 22.58
CA PRO A 49 -9.35 -12.81 23.12
C PRO A 49 -8.29 -13.86 22.76
N GLU A 50 -8.71 -15.08 22.44
CA GLU A 50 -7.81 -16.15 22.01
C GLU A 50 -7.07 -15.84 20.70
N TYR A 51 -7.54 -14.89 19.87
CA TYR A 51 -6.86 -14.49 18.62
C TYR A 51 -5.82 -13.37 18.82
N SER A 52 -5.69 -12.81 20.03
CA SER A 52 -4.78 -11.68 20.31
C SER A 52 -3.31 -11.96 19.97
N HIS A 53 -2.86 -13.20 20.17
CA HIS A 53 -1.49 -13.64 19.92
C HIS A 53 -1.13 -13.77 18.42
N LEU A 54 -2.13 -13.78 17.53
CA LEU A 54 -1.88 -13.90 16.09
C LEU A 54 -1.33 -12.60 15.52
N ASN A 55 -0.55 -12.73 14.44
CA ASN A 55 -0.22 -11.60 13.58
C ASN A 55 -1.46 -11.14 12.78
N MET A 56 -1.39 -10.00 12.12
CA MET A 56 -2.50 -9.42 11.36
C MET A 56 -3.01 -10.35 10.27
N ALA A 57 -2.12 -11.05 9.56
CA ALA A 57 -2.54 -12.03 8.56
C ALA A 57 -3.39 -13.16 9.18
N GLY A 58 -2.97 -13.69 10.33
CA GLY A 58 -3.71 -14.70 11.09
C GLY A 58 -5.05 -14.17 11.60
N LYS A 59 -5.08 -12.94 12.11
CA LYS A 59 -6.31 -12.28 12.56
C LYS A 59 -7.30 -12.07 11.41
N ILE A 60 -6.85 -11.53 10.29
CA ILE A 60 -7.69 -11.23 9.12
C ILE A 60 -8.23 -12.50 8.44
N SER A 61 -7.45 -13.59 8.46
CA SER A 61 -7.81 -14.84 7.79
C SER A 61 -8.78 -15.72 8.58
N CYS A 62 -8.99 -15.46 9.88
CA CYS A 62 -9.85 -16.31 10.69
C CYS A 62 -11.35 -16.09 10.41
N GLU A 63 -12.16 -17.13 10.60
CA GLU A 63 -13.61 -17.06 10.38
C GLU A 63 -14.30 -16.05 11.30
N LYS A 64 -13.77 -15.85 12.51
CA LYS A 64 -14.31 -14.86 13.46
C LYS A 64 -14.17 -13.44 12.94
N TYR A 65 -13.06 -13.10 12.28
CA TYR A 65 -12.90 -11.78 11.66
C TYR A 65 -13.96 -11.50 10.58
N LYS A 66 -14.34 -12.52 9.80
CA LYS A 66 -15.44 -12.39 8.82
C LYS A 66 -16.80 -12.13 9.48
N THR A 67 -17.00 -12.59 10.71
CA THR A 67 -18.21 -12.24 11.49
C THR A 67 -18.16 -10.81 12.02
N ILE A 68 -16.99 -10.36 12.50
CA ILE A 68 -16.78 -8.99 12.98
C ILE A 68 -17.08 -7.95 11.91
N ILE A 69 -16.61 -8.16 10.67
CA ILE A 69 -16.83 -7.20 9.56
C ILE A 69 -18.31 -6.99 9.24
N LYS A 70 -19.16 -8.01 9.43
CA LYS A 70 -20.60 -7.91 9.19
C LYS A 70 -21.32 -7.03 10.23
N ASN A 71 -20.68 -6.71 11.34
CA ASN A 71 -21.21 -5.83 12.36
C ASN A 71 -20.94 -4.36 12.01
N ASN A 72 -21.84 -3.47 12.42
CA ASN A 72 -21.70 -2.01 12.26
C ASN A 72 -21.31 -1.37 13.61
N PRO A 73 -20.01 -1.27 13.94
CA PRO A 73 -19.55 -0.59 15.15
C PRO A 73 -19.91 0.88 15.16
N MET A 74 -20.24 1.40 16.35
CA MET A 74 -20.44 2.84 16.56
C MET A 74 -19.16 3.67 16.34
N GLN A 75 -17.98 3.03 16.37
CA GLN A 75 -16.67 3.69 16.22
C GLN A 75 -16.30 4.00 14.77
N LEU A 76 -16.96 3.37 13.79
CA LEU A 76 -16.71 3.63 12.37
C LEU A 76 -17.80 4.53 11.79
N SER A 77 -17.40 5.50 10.97
CA SER A 77 -18.37 6.36 10.29
C SER A 77 -19.10 5.61 9.17
N ALA A 78 -20.22 6.14 8.71
CA ALA A 78 -20.95 5.58 7.57
C ALA A 78 -20.07 5.53 6.31
N GLU A 79 -19.21 6.53 6.11
CA GLU A 79 -18.23 6.54 5.02
C GLU A 79 -17.19 5.43 5.17
N ASP A 80 -16.68 5.18 6.38
CA ASP A 80 -15.68 4.12 6.60
C ASP A 80 -16.26 2.73 6.35
N LEU A 81 -17.49 2.49 6.82
CA LEU A 81 -18.21 1.24 6.56
C LEU A 81 -18.53 1.07 5.07
N TYR A 82 -18.88 2.16 4.38
CA TYR A 82 -19.15 2.13 2.95
C TYR A 82 -17.89 1.79 2.14
N ILE A 83 -16.76 2.47 2.40
CA ILE A 83 -15.48 2.17 1.76
C ILE A 83 -15.02 0.75 2.08
N GLU A 84 -15.16 0.29 3.34
CA GLU A 84 -14.87 -1.09 3.72
C GLU A 84 -15.69 -2.10 2.91
N SER A 85 -17.00 -1.86 2.75
CA SER A 85 -17.85 -2.75 1.98
C SER A 85 -17.45 -2.83 0.50
N LEU A 86 -17.08 -1.70 -0.12
CA LEU A 86 -16.61 -1.66 -1.50
C LEU A 86 -15.22 -2.28 -1.67
N ALA A 87 -14.33 -2.04 -0.71
CA ALA A 87 -13.01 -2.67 -0.71
C ALA A 87 -13.15 -4.20 -0.65
N LEU A 88 -14.03 -4.72 0.21
CA LEU A 88 -14.20 -6.16 0.37
C LEU A 88 -15.01 -6.85 -0.74
N SER A 89 -15.67 -6.08 -1.62
CA SER A 89 -16.26 -6.65 -2.85
C SER A 89 -15.22 -6.84 -3.96
N ILE A 90 -14.06 -6.17 -3.87
CA ILE A 90 -13.01 -6.16 -4.90
C ILE A 90 -11.74 -6.90 -4.43
N PHE A 91 -11.39 -6.76 -3.16
CA PHE A 91 -10.16 -7.29 -2.57
C PHE A 91 -10.49 -8.42 -1.59
N SER A 92 -9.56 -9.37 -1.47
CA SER A 92 -9.73 -10.52 -0.58
C SER A 92 -9.80 -10.14 0.90
N ASN A 93 -9.15 -9.03 1.28
CA ASN A 93 -9.27 -8.44 2.60
C ASN A 93 -8.94 -6.94 2.57
N TYR A 94 -9.22 -6.26 3.68
CA TYR A 94 -9.08 -4.82 3.78
C TYR A 94 -7.60 -4.34 3.84
N ALA A 95 -6.67 -5.18 4.31
CA ALA A 95 -5.25 -4.85 4.30
C ALA A 95 -4.64 -4.95 2.89
N ASP A 96 -5.09 -5.89 2.06
CA ASP A 96 -4.74 -5.96 0.63
C ASP A 96 -5.22 -4.70 -0.10
N PHE A 97 -6.46 -4.26 0.17
CA PHE A 97 -6.98 -2.99 -0.33
C PHE A 97 -6.07 -1.81 0.06
N TRP A 98 -5.70 -1.70 1.35
CA TRP A 98 -4.83 -0.61 1.81
C TRP A 98 -3.49 -0.65 1.08
N CYS A 99 -2.84 -1.82 0.99
CA CYS A 99 -1.58 -1.96 0.28
C CYS A 99 -1.67 -1.51 -1.19
N GLU A 100 -2.73 -1.89 -1.90
CA GLU A 100 -2.90 -1.54 -3.30
C GLU A 100 -3.24 -0.05 -3.48
N TYR A 101 -3.96 0.55 -2.54
CA TYR A 101 -4.20 1.99 -2.52
C TYR A 101 -2.89 2.78 -2.31
N GLU A 102 -1.99 2.32 -1.44
CA GLU A 102 -0.66 2.96 -1.26
C GLU A 102 0.19 2.88 -2.54
N ILE A 103 0.17 1.74 -3.23
CA ILE A 103 0.82 1.59 -4.55
C ILE A 103 0.20 2.55 -5.57
N TYR A 104 -1.13 2.64 -5.61
CA TYR A 104 -1.84 3.57 -6.48
C TYR A 104 -1.46 5.03 -6.20
N GLN A 105 -1.35 5.44 -4.93
CA GLN A 105 -0.94 6.80 -4.57
C GLN A 105 0.44 7.13 -5.13
N ILE A 106 1.40 6.21 -5.02
CA ILE A 106 2.73 6.38 -5.58
C ILE A 106 2.64 6.49 -7.11
N LYS A 107 1.95 5.55 -7.79
CA LYS A 107 1.77 5.58 -9.25
C LYS A 107 1.19 6.91 -9.74
N ASN A 108 0.17 7.41 -9.06
CA ASN A 108 -0.51 8.65 -9.44
C ASN A 108 0.41 9.88 -9.35
N GLN A 109 1.42 9.88 -8.46
CA GLN A 109 2.45 10.93 -8.40
C GLN A 109 3.33 10.96 -9.65
N TYR A 110 3.53 9.80 -10.29
CA TYR A 110 4.44 9.63 -11.42
C TYR A 110 3.75 9.51 -12.79
N LYS A 111 2.40 9.55 -12.84
CA LYS A 111 1.61 9.29 -14.07
C LYS A 111 1.95 10.14 -15.30
N ASN A 112 2.49 11.34 -15.08
CA ASN A 112 2.83 12.28 -16.17
C ASN A 112 4.28 12.12 -16.65
N TYR A 113 5.07 11.25 -16.01
CA TYR A 113 6.46 11.01 -16.39
C TYR A 113 6.53 9.84 -17.37
N TYR A 114 6.53 10.15 -18.66
CA TYR A 114 6.77 9.17 -19.71
C TYR A 114 8.27 8.91 -19.83
N TYR A 115 8.75 7.88 -19.13
CA TYR A 115 10.09 7.36 -19.34
C TYR A 115 9.97 5.94 -19.88
N TYR A 116 10.31 5.77 -21.16
CA TYR A 116 10.57 4.46 -21.73
C TYR A 116 12.01 4.09 -21.39
N PHE A 117 12.17 3.05 -20.57
CA PHE A 117 13.44 2.36 -20.43
C PHE A 117 13.34 1.05 -21.21
N ASP A 118 14.39 0.73 -21.97
CA ASP A 118 14.55 -0.60 -22.55
C ASP A 118 14.44 -1.65 -21.45
N ASP A 119 13.91 -2.84 -21.79
CA ASP A 119 13.83 -3.99 -20.90
C ASP A 119 15.17 -4.21 -20.17
N PHE A 120 15.22 -3.81 -18.90
CA PHE A 120 16.37 -4.03 -18.05
C PHE A 120 16.20 -5.41 -17.40
N GLN A 121 17.06 -6.34 -17.78
CA GLN A 121 17.08 -7.68 -17.19
C GLN A 121 18.06 -7.72 -16.02
N LEU A 122 17.55 -8.10 -14.85
CA LEU A 122 18.37 -8.43 -13.69
C LEU A 122 19.13 -9.73 -13.96
N THR A 123 20.40 -9.78 -13.60
CA THR A 123 21.24 -10.97 -13.76
C THR A 123 21.27 -11.77 -12.46
N TYR A 124 21.61 -13.06 -12.52
CA TYR A 124 21.85 -13.86 -11.31
C TYR A 124 23.30 -13.75 -10.80
N ASN A 125 24.13 -12.92 -11.44
CA ASN A 125 25.52 -12.74 -11.06
C ASN A 125 25.64 -11.66 -9.99
N GLU A 126 25.96 -12.06 -8.76
CA GLU A 126 26.11 -11.14 -7.62
C GLU A 126 27.10 -10.01 -7.88
N ASN A 127 28.12 -10.23 -8.71
CA ASN A 127 29.12 -9.21 -9.05
C ASN A 127 28.54 -8.03 -9.85
N ASP A 128 27.35 -8.18 -10.45
CA ASP A 128 26.67 -7.10 -11.16
C ASP A 128 25.93 -6.15 -10.20
N TYR A 129 25.83 -6.51 -8.92
CA TYR A 129 25.12 -5.75 -7.91
C TYR A 129 26.06 -4.91 -7.05
N HIS A 130 25.58 -3.72 -6.70
CA HIS A 130 26.24 -2.82 -5.76
C HIS A 130 25.34 -2.62 -4.55
N SER A 131 25.91 -2.88 -3.37
CA SER A 131 25.29 -2.63 -2.08
C SER A 131 25.84 -1.35 -1.45
N GLN A 132 24.96 -0.53 -0.90
CA GLN A 132 25.36 0.66 -0.13
C GLN A 132 24.35 0.95 0.98
N LEU A 133 24.83 1.52 2.08
CA LEU A 133 23.99 2.18 3.06
C LEU A 133 23.82 3.63 2.64
N ILE A 134 22.58 4.08 2.56
CA ILE A 134 22.24 5.43 2.14
C ILE A 134 21.47 6.11 3.27
N ASP A 135 22.04 7.17 3.82
CA ASP A 135 21.40 7.98 4.84
C ASP A 135 20.40 8.97 4.24
N ASN A 136 19.36 9.29 5.02
CA ASN A 136 18.36 10.31 4.69
C ASN A 136 17.75 10.15 3.28
N ILE A 137 17.28 8.95 2.95
CA ILE A 137 16.74 8.65 1.61
C ILE A 137 15.60 9.59 1.17
N GLN A 138 14.89 10.20 2.11
CA GLN A 138 13.85 11.20 1.84
C GLN A 138 14.37 12.47 1.14
N GLN A 139 15.67 12.75 1.24
CA GLN A 139 16.30 13.92 0.63
C GLN A 139 16.86 13.62 -0.78
N ILE A 140 16.85 12.36 -1.20
CA ILE A 140 17.45 11.93 -2.46
C ILE A 140 16.45 12.08 -3.60
N ASN A 141 16.71 13.07 -4.45
CA ASN A 141 15.87 13.39 -5.61
C ASN A 141 16.21 12.56 -6.86
N ARG A 142 17.28 11.73 -6.81
CA ARG A 142 17.62 10.82 -7.91
C ARG A 142 16.51 9.77 -8.07
N VAL A 143 16.21 9.42 -9.32
CA VAL A 143 15.22 8.40 -9.65
C VAL A 143 15.86 7.03 -9.91
N TYR A 144 15.09 5.99 -9.63
CA TYR A 144 15.47 4.59 -9.67
C TYR A 144 14.34 3.78 -10.30
N LEU A 145 14.70 2.73 -11.05
CA LEU A 145 13.75 1.70 -11.46
C LEU A 145 13.64 0.65 -10.35
N THR A 146 12.47 0.05 -10.23
CA THR A 146 12.24 -1.11 -9.36
C THR A 146 11.91 -2.31 -10.22
N MET A 147 12.03 -3.52 -9.66
CA MET A 147 11.58 -4.74 -10.33
C MET A 147 10.04 -4.87 -10.41
N TYR A 148 9.31 -3.95 -9.80
CA TYR A 148 7.85 -4.02 -9.64
C TYR A 148 7.10 -3.05 -10.56
N GLU A 149 7.77 -2.00 -11.03
CA GLU A 149 7.15 -0.91 -11.80
C GLU A 149 8.02 -0.52 -12.99
N THR A 150 7.37 -0.13 -14.09
CA THR A 150 8.03 0.21 -15.37
C THR A 150 8.49 1.66 -15.45
N PHE A 151 8.14 2.49 -14.46
CA PHE A 151 8.48 3.92 -14.43
C PHE A 151 9.48 4.22 -13.30
N PRO A 152 10.40 5.19 -13.51
CA PRO A 152 11.38 5.57 -12.50
C PRO A 152 10.72 6.40 -11.39
N VAL A 153 11.12 6.15 -10.15
CA VAL A 153 10.62 6.84 -8.95
C VAL A 153 11.77 7.31 -8.07
N ARG A 154 11.54 8.27 -7.17
CA ARG A 154 12.55 8.68 -6.18
C ARG A 154 12.93 7.51 -5.28
N LEU A 155 14.12 7.56 -4.69
CA LEU A 155 14.63 6.46 -3.85
C LEU A 155 13.66 6.08 -2.72
N ALA A 156 13.10 7.07 -2.01
CA ALA A 156 12.14 6.82 -0.94
C ALA A 156 10.91 6.04 -1.42
N ASP A 157 10.38 6.39 -2.60
CA ASP A 157 9.23 5.70 -3.19
C ASP A 157 9.63 4.33 -3.76
N ALA A 158 10.85 4.17 -4.28
CA ALA A 158 11.38 2.89 -4.75
C ALA A 158 11.46 1.87 -3.60
N VAL A 159 11.96 2.31 -2.44
CA VAL A 159 12.03 1.50 -1.21
C VAL A 159 10.64 1.16 -0.73
N LEU A 160 9.73 2.14 -0.64
CA LEU A 160 8.35 1.92 -0.22
C LEU A 160 7.63 0.92 -1.14
N LEU A 161 7.69 1.10 -2.47
CA LEU A 161 7.13 0.16 -3.44
C LEU A 161 7.72 -1.25 -3.26
N SER A 162 9.04 -1.35 -3.10
CA SER A 162 9.70 -2.63 -2.90
C SER A 162 9.20 -3.35 -1.65
N ASN A 163 9.01 -2.62 -0.55
CA ASN A 163 8.50 -3.18 0.69
C ASN A 163 7.01 -3.57 0.61
N LEU A 164 6.19 -2.74 -0.05
CA LEU A 164 4.77 -3.04 -0.29
C LEU A 164 4.62 -4.33 -1.12
N HIS A 165 5.39 -4.49 -2.21
CA HIS A 165 5.34 -5.69 -3.03
C HIS A 165 5.94 -6.92 -2.33
N ALA A 166 7.16 -6.80 -1.78
CA ALA A 166 7.89 -7.95 -1.24
C ALA A 166 7.27 -8.44 0.07
N PHE A 167 7.05 -7.55 1.03
CA PHE A 167 6.67 -7.93 2.39
C PHE A 167 5.16 -7.89 2.60
N VAL A 168 4.49 -6.82 2.18
CA VAL A 168 3.05 -6.71 2.42
C VAL A 168 2.29 -7.65 1.49
N LYS A 169 2.40 -7.53 0.16
CA LYS A 169 1.73 -8.43 -0.78
C LYS A 169 2.32 -9.84 -0.75
N GLY A 170 3.65 -9.95 -0.86
CA GLY A 170 4.34 -11.22 -1.00
C GLY A 170 4.36 -12.09 0.26
N LYS A 171 4.46 -11.47 1.45
CA LYS A 171 4.54 -12.19 2.74
C LYS A 171 3.36 -11.95 3.67
N LYS A 172 2.38 -11.12 3.28
CA LYS A 172 1.22 -10.75 4.09
C LYS A 172 1.62 -10.12 5.43
N TRP A 173 2.74 -9.41 5.47
CA TRP A 173 3.20 -8.72 6.67
C TRP A 173 2.45 -7.39 6.84
N TYR A 174 1.15 -7.47 7.12
CA TYR A 174 0.26 -6.32 7.14
C TYR A 174 0.56 -5.29 8.24
N GLU A 175 1.25 -5.69 9.32
CA GLU A 175 1.74 -4.79 10.36
C GLU A 175 2.58 -3.63 9.79
N MET A 176 3.32 -3.89 8.70
CA MET A 176 4.14 -2.86 8.05
C MET A 176 3.32 -1.69 7.50
N LEU A 177 2.03 -1.88 7.19
CA LEU A 177 1.15 -0.81 6.70
C LEU A 177 1.01 0.33 7.71
N TYR A 178 1.16 0.06 9.01
CA TYR A 178 1.13 1.08 10.06
C TYR A 178 2.45 1.84 10.24
N ALA A 179 3.52 1.42 9.55
CA ALA A 179 4.86 1.99 9.70
C ALA A 179 5.50 2.31 8.34
N LEU A 180 4.70 2.63 7.32
CA LEU A 180 5.19 2.91 5.97
C LEU A 180 6.12 4.12 5.91
N GLU A 181 6.02 5.07 6.85
CA GLU A 181 6.94 6.20 6.94
C GLU A 181 8.39 5.75 7.16
N LEU A 182 8.61 4.60 7.82
CA LEU A 182 9.93 4.03 8.01
C LEU A 182 10.56 3.60 6.68
N SER A 183 9.74 3.22 5.68
CA SER A 183 10.24 2.84 4.35
C SER A 183 10.64 4.04 3.49
N THR A 184 10.36 5.27 3.93
CA THR A 184 10.59 6.48 3.13
C THR A 184 11.61 7.43 3.74
N ARG A 185 12.14 7.13 4.94
CA ARG A 185 12.96 8.06 5.72
C ARG A 185 14.12 7.37 6.42
N GLY A 186 15.19 8.12 6.66
CA GLY A 186 16.35 7.63 7.41
C GLY A 186 17.29 6.80 6.56
N THR A 187 17.96 5.83 7.18
CA THR A 187 19.07 5.08 6.57
C THR A 187 18.62 3.71 6.08
N HIS A 188 18.92 3.40 4.83
CA HIS A 188 18.51 2.13 4.21
C HIS A 188 19.68 1.43 3.51
N PHE A 189 19.71 0.11 3.62
CA PHE A 189 20.56 -0.73 2.78
C PHE A 189 19.90 -0.88 1.41
N ILE A 190 20.63 -0.51 0.35
CA ILE A 190 20.16 -0.54 -1.02
C ILE A 190 21.09 -1.42 -1.84
N MET A 191 20.49 -2.40 -2.53
CA MET A 191 21.14 -3.21 -3.54
C MET A 191 20.62 -2.79 -4.92
N SER A 192 21.52 -2.45 -5.83
CA SER A 192 21.19 -1.88 -7.14
C SER A 192 22.14 -2.34 -8.22
N VAL A 193 21.66 -2.37 -9.47
CA VAL A 193 22.48 -2.62 -10.65
C VAL A 193 22.57 -1.31 -11.45
N PRO A 194 23.75 -0.91 -11.95
CA PRO A 194 23.88 0.28 -12.75
C PRO A 194 23.16 0.08 -14.09
N VAL A 195 22.25 1.01 -14.43
CA VAL A 195 21.64 1.05 -15.76
C VAL A 195 22.75 1.43 -16.76
N LYS A 196 23.17 0.46 -17.58
CA LYS A 196 24.11 0.71 -18.67
C LYS A 196 23.44 1.68 -19.65
N LYS A 197 23.85 2.96 -19.66
CA LYS A 197 23.50 3.87 -20.75
C LYS A 197 24.09 3.28 -22.03
N LYS A 198 23.27 2.71 -22.92
CA LYS A 198 23.69 2.59 -24.33
C LYS A 198 23.93 4.01 -24.84
N GLY A 199 25.10 4.23 -25.42
CA GLY A 199 25.60 5.55 -25.79
C GLY A 199 24.57 6.35 -26.57
N TRP A 200 24.36 7.59 -26.16
CA TRP A 200 23.80 8.60 -27.05
C TRP A 200 24.87 8.83 -28.12
N ARG A 201 24.63 8.34 -29.33
CA ARG A 201 25.30 8.84 -30.53
C ARG A 201 24.52 10.04 -31.05
#